data_AF-A0A3D5CCN1-F1
#
_entry.id   AF-A0A3D5CCN1-F1
#
_cell.length_a   1.000
_cell.length_b   1.000
_cell.length_c   1.000
_cell.angle_alpha   90.00
_cell.angle_beta   90.00
_cell.angle_gamma   90.00
#
_symmetry.space_group_name_H-M   'P 1'
#
loop_
_entity.id
_entity.type
_entity.pdbx_description
1 polymer ?
#
loop_
_entity_poly.entity_id
_entity_poly.type
_entity_poly.pdbx_seq_one_letter_code
_entity_poly.pdbx_strand_id
1 'polypeptide(L)'
;ATVFAQLITGGVNYGVHCFFVPIRDDEGTFLPGVGGEDDGVKGGLNGIDNGRLHFDQVRIPRENLLNRYGDVAPDGTYSSPIDSPGRRFFTMLGALVQGRVSLDGASTWASALALTIAVTYGNQRRQFDNGAGTPEVTLLDYGKHQRRLLPRLAQVYAQAFAHDELLQMFDGVFSGRTDTPDEREDLETLAAALKALSTWNALDTIQEAREACGGQGFLAENRLTALRADLDIYVTFEGDNNVLLQLVGKRLLSDYAKQFKGKDAASLARFAVGQTAGNVVHGAGLRQFGQVVTDFGSTARAVERGLRG
;
A
#
# COMPACT_ATOMS: atom_id res chain seq x y z
N ALA A 1 22.34 13.27 8.87
CA ALA A 1 20.99 13.08 8.29
C ALA A 1 21.05 13.27 6.78
N THR A 2 20.14 12.60 6.04
CA THR A 2 19.89 12.88 4.62
C THR A 2 18.73 13.87 4.51
N VAL A 3 19.02 15.11 4.12
CA VAL A 3 18.05 16.21 4.08
C VAL A 3 17.67 16.48 2.63
N PHE A 4 16.37 16.45 2.35
CA PHE A 4 15.83 16.85 1.05
C PHE A 4 15.52 18.35 1.07
N ALA A 5 16.13 19.12 0.17
CA ALA A 5 15.95 20.57 0.08
C ALA A 5 15.95 21.06 -1.38
N GLN A 6 15.43 22.26 -1.64
CA GLN A 6 15.50 22.89 -2.95
C GLN A 6 16.95 23.29 -3.26
N LEU A 7 17.52 22.75 -4.34
CA LEU A 7 18.87 23.11 -4.79
C LEU A 7 18.83 24.40 -5.60
N ILE A 8 19.49 25.44 -5.10
CA ILE A 8 19.58 26.75 -5.75
C ILE A 8 21.05 27.07 -6.03
N THR A 9 21.40 27.30 -7.29
CA THR A 9 22.74 27.74 -7.71
C THR A 9 22.64 28.67 -8.91
N GLY A 10 23.54 29.66 -9.02
CA GLY A 10 23.51 30.67 -10.09
C GLY A 10 22.19 31.47 -10.15
N GLY A 11 21.45 31.57 -9.04
CA GLY A 11 20.12 32.21 -9.00
C GLY A 11 18.97 31.35 -9.55
N VAL A 12 19.21 30.09 -9.92
CA VAL A 12 18.21 29.17 -10.47
C VAL A 12 17.88 28.06 -9.47
N ASN A 13 16.59 27.74 -9.32
CA ASN A 13 16.12 26.59 -8.54
C ASN A 13 15.99 25.34 -9.43
N TYR A 14 16.71 24.27 -9.09
CA TYR A 14 16.74 23.00 -9.83
C TYR A 14 15.87 21.89 -9.21
N GLY A 15 15.07 22.23 -8.21
CA GLY A 15 14.16 21.34 -7.50
C GLY A 15 14.81 20.61 -6.33
N VAL A 16 14.08 19.62 -5.80
CA VAL A 16 14.48 18.87 -4.61
C VAL A 16 15.71 17.99 -4.90
N HIS A 17 16.74 18.12 -4.07
CA HIS A 17 17.94 17.25 -4.04
C HIS A 17 18.22 16.80 -2.60
N CYS A 18 19.05 15.77 -2.45
CA CYS A 18 19.41 15.18 -1.16
C CYS A 18 20.83 15.60 -0.74
N PHE A 19 20.96 16.05 0.50
CA PHE A 19 22.21 16.52 1.09
C PHE A 19 22.53 15.73 2.35
N PHE A 20 23.80 15.35 2.51
CA PHE A 20 24.30 14.83 3.77
C PHE A 20 24.58 15.99 4.73
N VAL A 21 23.84 16.07 5.82
CA VAL A 21 23.96 17.14 6.82
C VAL A 21 24.31 16.52 8.17
N PRO A 22 25.51 16.77 8.72
CA PRO A 22 25.80 16.51 10.12
C PRO A 22 24.83 17.31 11.00
N ILE A 23 24.18 16.66 11.97
CA ILE A 23 23.17 17.30 12.83
C ILE A 23 23.54 17.32 14.31
N ARG A 24 24.48 16.47 14.74
CA ARG A 24 24.96 16.36 16.11
C ARG A 24 26.47 16.18 16.14
N ASP A 25 27.09 16.59 17.24
CA ASP A 25 28.44 16.17 17.63
C ASP A 25 28.44 14.75 18.24
N ASP A 26 29.63 14.28 18.63
CA ASP A 26 29.83 12.94 19.19
C ASP A 26 29.18 12.78 20.57
N GLU A 27 28.94 13.88 21.28
CA GLU A 27 28.22 13.95 22.55
C GLU A 27 26.69 13.98 22.39
N GLY A 28 26.20 14.04 21.15
CA GLY A 28 24.77 14.05 20.83
C GLY A 28 24.10 15.43 20.91
N THR A 29 24.87 16.51 21.06
CA THR A 29 24.37 17.88 21.06
C THR A 29 24.20 18.37 19.62
N PHE A 30 23.16 19.17 19.37
CA PHE A 30 22.96 19.77 18.05
C PHE A 30 24.16 20.65 17.63
N LEU A 31 24.59 20.52 16.38
CA LEU A 31 25.61 21.39 15.80
C LEU A 31 25.08 22.83 15.60
N PRO A 32 25.95 23.86 15.54
CA PRO A 32 25.52 25.25 15.37
C PRO A 32 24.58 25.45 14.17
N GLY A 33 23.46 26.14 14.43
CA GLY A 33 22.41 26.39 13.43
C GLY A 33 21.47 25.19 13.19
N VAL A 34 21.72 24.02 13.77
CA VAL A 34 20.78 22.88 13.74
C VAL A 34 20.00 22.87 15.05
N GLY A 35 18.71 22.57 14.98
CA GLY A 35 17.94 22.24 16.17
C GLY A 35 16.74 21.37 15.85
N GLY A 36 16.01 20.96 16.88
CA GLY A 36 14.87 20.09 16.71
C GLY A 36 14.29 19.59 18.03
N GLU A 37 13.15 18.93 17.94
CA GLU A 37 12.37 18.43 19.08
C GLU A 37 11.68 17.12 18.71
N ASP A 38 11.43 16.29 19.73
CA ASP A 38 10.63 15.07 19.62
C ASP A 38 9.14 15.45 19.41
N ASP A 39 8.44 14.74 18.52
CA ASP A 39 7.02 14.98 18.25
C ASP A 39 6.09 14.42 19.35
N GLY A 40 6.66 13.65 20.28
CA GLY A 40 6.00 13.09 21.44
C GLY A 40 5.22 11.81 21.13
N VAL A 41 4.13 11.66 21.88
CA VAL A 41 3.28 10.46 21.82
C VAL A 41 2.49 10.44 20.51
N LYS A 42 2.59 9.31 19.82
CA LYS A 42 1.93 8.98 18.57
C LYS A 42 0.80 7.97 18.78
N GLY A 43 -0.02 7.79 17.75
CA GLY A 43 -1.07 6.77 17.71
C GLY A 43 -0.54 5.32 17.81
N GLY A 44 0.71 5.10 17.42
CA GLY A 44 1.45 3.84 17.50
C GLY A 44 2.95 4.09 17.30
N LEU A 45 3.76 3.04 17.37
CA LEU A 45 5.22 3.10 17.19
C LEU A 45 5.92 4.07 18.15
N ASN A 46 5.47 4.12 19.41
CA ASN A 46 6.01 5.03 20.43
C ASN A 46 7.45 4.71 20.88
N GLY A 47 8.03 3.61 20.41
CA GLY A 47 9.46 3.32 20.55
C GLY A 47 10.34 4.02 19.52
N ILE A 48 9.75 4.74 18.55
CA ILE A 48 10.45 5.51 17.52
C ILE A 48 10.44 7.00 17.89
N ASP A 49 11.61 7.63 17.87
CA ASP A 49 11.88 9.03 18.21
C ASP A 49 11.64 9.98 17.02
N ASN A 50 10.45 9.88 16.41
CA ASN A 50 10.06 10.84 15.37
C ASN A 50 10.14 12.27 15.91
N GLY A 51 10.79 13.16 15.16
CA GLY A 51 10.96 14.54 15.56
C GLY A 51 11.05 15.51 14.40
N ARG A 52 10.98 16.79 14.74
CA ARG A 52 11.13 17.92 13.83
C ARG A 52 12.56 18.44 13.86
N LEU A 53 13.06 18.83 12.69
CA LEU A 53 14.38 19.45 12.52
C LEU A 53 14.22 20.82 11.86
N HIS A 54 15.06 21.77 12.28
CA HIS A 54 15.22 23.06 11.62
C HIS A 54 16.70 23.38 11.44
N PHE A 55 16.97 24.21 10.44
CA PHE A 55 18.31 24.63 10.04
C PHE A 55 18.30 26.15 9.87
N ASP A 56 19.21 26.83 10.56
CA ASP A 56 19.48 28.26 10.44
C ASP A 56 20.86 28.47 9.84
N GLN A 57 20.90 28.84 8.56
CA GLN A 57 22.11 29.16 7.79
C GLN A 57 23.25 28.12 7.93
N VAL A 58 22.89 26.84 8.10
CA VAL A 58 23.85 25.74 8.25
C VAL A 58 24.68 25.58 6.98
N ARG A 59 26.01 25.54 7.13
CA ARG A 59 26.96 25.36 6.03
C ARG A 59 27.47 23.93 6.02
N ILE A 60 27.46 23.33 4.84
CA ILE A 60 28.04 22.00 4.57
C ILE A 60 28.98 22.11 3.36
N PRO A 61 29.98 21.22 3.23
CA PRO A 61 30.75 21.09 2.00
C PRO A 61 29.84 20.84 0.78
N ARG A 62 30.24 21.33 -0.39
CA ARG A 62 29.51 21.10 -1.66
C ARG A 62 29.39 19.60 -1.96
N GLU A 63 30.44 18.86 -1.61
CA GLU A 63 30.59 17.42 -1.78
C GLU A 63 29.58 16.61 -0.97
N ASN A 64 28.87 17.23 -0.02
CA ASN A 64 27.79 16.59 0.71
C ASN A 64 26.49 16.48 -0.12
N LEU A 65 26.43 17.04 -1.33
CA LEU A 65 25.37 16.77 -2.29
C LEU A 65 25.45 15.30 -2.75
N LEU A 66 24.37 14.54 -2.59
CA LEU A 66 24.28 13.19 -3.16
C LEU A 66 24.02 13.29 -4.67
N ASN A 67 25.10 13.40 -5.44
CA ASN A 67 25.10 13.98 -6.78
C ASN A 67 24.89 12.99 -7.95
N ARG A 68 24.48 11.74 -7.69
CA ARG A 68 24.33 10.70 -8.73
C ARG A 68 23.43 11.13 -9.90
N TYR A 69 22.38 11.90 -9.62
CA TYR A 69 21.37 12.32 -10.62
C TYR A 69 21.38 13.83 -10.90
N GLY A 70 22.27 14.58 -10.27
CA GLY A 70 22.39 16.03 -10.43
C GLY A 70 23.56 16.54 -9.60
N ASP A 71 24.47 17.25 -10.25
CA ASP A 71 25.73 17.71 -9.65
C ASP A 71 25.89 19.22 -9.79
N VAL A 72 26.68 19.79 -8.91
CA VAL A 72 27.06 21.21 -8.92
C VAL A 72 28.57 21.29 -8.87
N ALA A 73 29.20 21.84 -9.91
CA ALA A 73 30.65 22.03 -9.97
C ALA A 73 31.12 23.14 -9.01
N PRO A 74 32.43 23.26 -8.71
CA PRO A 74 32.97 24.28 -7.81
C PRO A 74 32.69 25.74 -8.23
N ASP A 75 32.45 25.98 -9.52
CA ASP A 75 32.07 27.28 -10.07
C ASP A 75 30.55 27.57 -9.96
N GLY A 76 29.77 26.62 -9.42
CA GLY A 76 28.32 26.70 -9.29
C GLY A 76 27.54 26.17 -10.49
N THR A 77 28.21 25.66 -11.54
CA THR A 77 27.54 25.12 -12.72
C THR A 77 26.78 23.83 -12.38
N TYR A 78 25.48 23.80 -12.66
CA TYR A 78 24.64 22.61 -12.49
C TYR A 78 24.70 21.70 -13.72
N SER A 79 24.76 20.39 -13.50
CA SER A 79 24.61 19.38 -14.56
C SER A 79 23.78 18.19 -14.09
N SER A 80 23.10 17.51 -15.01
CA SER A 80 22.35 16.30 -14.71
C SER A 80 22.30 15.39 -15.94
N PRO A 81 22.41 14.06 -15.77
CA PRO A 81 22.16 13.11 -16.85
C PRO A 81 20.66 12.95 -17.17
N ILE A 82 19.76 13.60 -16.40
CA ILE A 82 18.31 13.52 -16.56
C ILE A 82 17.76 14.93 -16.85
N ASP A 83 17.43 15.18 -18.12
CA ASP A 83 16.99 16.49 -18.59
C ASP A 83 15.72 16.99 -17.89
N SER A 84 14.74 16.08 -17.70
CA SER A 84 13.43 16.44 -17.17
C SER A 84 13.48 16.57 -15.64
N PRO A 85 13.17 17.75 -15.07
CA PRO A 85 13.13 17.93 -13.61
C PRO A 85 12.16 16.98 -12.92
N GLY A 86 10.99 16.74 -13.54
CA GLY A 86 9.99 15.79 -13.03
C GLY A 86 10.52 14.36 -13.01
N ARG A 87 11.10 13.88 -14.12
CA ARG A 87 11.68 12.52 -14.16
C ARG A 87 12.80 12.37 -13.14
N ARG A 88 13.69 13.37 -13.02
CA ARG A 88 14.78 13.36 -12.05
C ARG A 88 14.28 13.23 -10.62
N PHE A 89 13.25 14.01 -10.25
CA PHE A 89 12.63 13.92 -8.93
C PHE A 89 12.07 12.51 -8.67
N PHE A 90 11.32 11.93 -9.61
CA PHE A 90 10.80 10.56 -9.47
C PHE A 90 11.91 9.51 -9.36
N THR A 91 12.98 9.63 -10.16
CA THR A 91 14.15 8.73 -10.07
C THR A 91 14.84 8.83 -8.72
N MET A 92 14.97 10.03 -8.14
CA MET A 92 15.52 10.21 -6.78
C MET A 92 14.64 9.57 -5.71
N LEU A 93 13.32 9.57 -5.90
CA LEU A 93 12.37 8.87 -5.03
C LEU A 93 12.35 7.34 -5.24
N GLY A 94 13.12 6.80 -6.18
CA GLY A 94 13.20 5.35 -6.41
C GLY A 94 13.65 4.54 -5.18
N ALA A 95 14.33 5.17 -4.22
CA ALA A 95 14.63 4.54 -2.93
C ALA A 95 13.37 4.17 -2.11
N LEU A 96 12.26 4.89 -2.29
CA LEU A 96 10.99 4.62 -1.60
C LEU A 96 10.33 3.30 -2.05
N VAL A 97 10.73 2.76 -3.21
CA VAL A 97 10.24 1.45 -3.70
C VAL A 97 10.58 0.36 -2.69
N GLN A 98 11.80 0.35 -2.15
CA GLN A 98 12.20 -0.62 -1.14
C GLN A 98 11.34 -0.52 0.12
N GLY A 99 11.02 0.71 0.55
CA GLY A 99 10.10 0.96 1.65
C GLY A 99 8.74 0.32 1.38
N ARG A 100 8.15 0.60 0.21
CA ARG A 100 6.83 0.05 -0.18
C ARG A 100 6.80 -1.48 -0.23
N VAL A 101 7.81 -2.12 -0.82
CA VAL A 101 7.94 -3.58 -0.83
C VAL A 101 7.98 -4.13 0.59
N SER A 102 8.76 -3.49 1.49
CA SER A 102 8.86 -3.91 2.89
C SER A 102 7.54 -3.77 3.64
N LEU A 103 6.80 -2.67 3.42
CA LEU A 103 5.51 -2.43 4.06
C LEU A 103 4.43 -3.40 3.59
N ASP A 104 4.45 -3.80 2.31
CA ASP A 104 3.57 -4.81 1.77
C ASP A 104 3.73 -6.16 2.48
N GLY A 105 4.98 -6.62 2.60
CA GLY A 105 5.32 -7.84 3.32
C GLY A 105 4.95 -7.77 4.80
N ALA A 106 5.33 -6.69 5.48
CA ALA A 106 5.04 -6.49 6.89
C ALA A 106 3.52 -6.49 7.18
N SER A 107 2.72 -5.87 6.32
CA SER A 107 1.25 -5.84 6.44
C SER A 107 0.64 -7.22 6.26
N THR A 108 1.16 -7.99 5.30
CA THR A 108 0.75 -9.38 5.05
C THR A 108 1.02 -10.25 6.27
N TRP A 109 2.21 -10.17 6.86
CA TRP A 109 2.57 -10.97 8.04
C TRP A 109 1.83 -10.53 9.32
N ALA A 110 1.58 -9.24 9.49
CA ALA A 110 0.76 -8.77 10.62
C ALA A 110 -0.68 -9.27 10.53
N SER A 111 -1.25 -9.33 9.32
CA SER A 111 -2.56 -9.94 9.06
C SER A 111 -2.55 -11.43 9.42
N ALA A 112 -1.51 -12.16 9.01
CA ALA A 112 -1.33 -13.57 9.35
C ALA A 112 -1.24 -13.78 10.88
N LEU A 113 -0.50 -12.92 11.59
CA LEU A 113 -0.38 -12.97 13.04
C LEU A 113 -1.72 -12.75 13.74
N ALA A 114 -2.47 -11.72 13.33
CA ALA A 114 -3.77 -11.43 13.91
C ALA A 114 -4.80 -12.54 13.67
N LEU A 115 -4.83 -13.08 12.44
CA LEU A 115 -5.68 -14.22 12.11
C LEU A 115 -5.26 -15.49 12.84
N THR A 116 -3.97 -15.72 13.05
CA THR A 116 -3.49 -16.85 13.85
C THR A 116 -4.04 -16.79 15.27
N ILE A 117 -4.05 -15.60 15.89
CA ILE A 117 -4.63 -15.38 17.22
C ILE A 117 -6.15 -15.63 17.16
N ALA A 118 -6.86 -15.01 16.24
CA ALA A 118 -8.32 -15.08 16.17
C ALA A 118 -8.86 -16.48 15.81
N VAL A 119 -8.22 -17.18 14.87
CA VAL A 119 -8.61 -18.55 14.49
C VAL A 119 -8.30 -19.53 15.62
N THR A 120 -7.13 -19.41 16.26
CA THR A 120 -6.80 -20.23 17.43
C THR A 120 -7.81 -20.01 18.57
N TYR A 121 -8.10 -18.75 18.89
CA TYR A 121 -9.10 -18.40 19.90
C TYR A 121 -10.49 -18.92 19.52
N GLY A 122 -10.90 -18.77 18.26
CA GLY A 122 -12.19 -19.24 17.76
C GLY A 122 -12.36 -20.76 17.84
N ASN A 123 -11.27 -21.54 17.72
CA ASN A 123 -11.26 -22.99 17.88
C ASN A 123 -11.29 -23.46 19.33
N GLN A 124 -11.01 -22.59 20.29
CA GLN A 124 -10.94 -22.94 21.72
C GLN A 124 -12.11 -22.37 22.52
N ARG A 125 -12.54 -21.15 22.17
CA ARG A 125 -13.61 -20.45 22.88
C ARG A 125 -14.94 -21.09 22.54
N ARG A 126 -15.67 -21.49 23.58
CA ARG A 126 -17.06 -21.91 23.52
C ARG A 126 -17.97 -20.79 24.02
N GLN A 127 -19.11 -20.60 23.36
CA GLN A 127 -20.16 -19.71 23.79
C GLN A 127 -21.44 -20.04 23.03
N PHE A 128 -22.54 -20.26 23.77
CA PHE A 128 -23.83 -20.71 23.25
C PHE A 128 -23.79 -22.10 22.61
N ASP A 129 -24.97 -22.68 22.41
CA ASP A 129 -25.16 -23.93 21.68
C ASP A 129 -25.55 -23.65 20.21
N ASN A 130 -25.83 -24.71 19.45
CA ASN A 130 -26.34 -24.58 18.08
C ASN A 130 -27.88 -24.45 18.03
N GLY A 131 -28.53 -24.09 19.14
CA GLY A 131 -29.99 -24.01 19.27
C GLY A 131 -30.71 -25.34 19.47
N ALA A 132 -29.97 -26.46 19.58
CA ALA A 132 -30.55 -27.79 19.77
C ALA A 132 -30.47 -28.31 21.23
N GLY A 133 -30.14 -27.46 22.20
CA GLY A 133 -29.95 -27.86 23.60
C GLY A 133 -28.68 -28.69 23.82
N THR A 134 -27.70 -28.56 22.93
CA THR A 134 -26.42 -29.29 23.00
C THR A 134 -25.43 -28.57 23.93
N PRO A 135 -24.33 -29.23 24.34
CA PRO A 135 -23.20 -28.50 24.93
C PRO A 135 -22.77 -27.35 24.03
N GLU A 136 -22.17 -26.31 24.63
CA GLU A 136 -21.66 -25.17 23.89
C GLU A 136 -20.68 -25.61 22.79
N VAL A 137 -20.79 -24.99 21.62
CA VAL A 137 -19.90 -25.25 20.48
C VAL A 137 -18.80 -24.21 20.41
N THR A 138 -17.74 -24.48 19.66
CA THR A 138 -16.66 -23.50 19.49
C THR A 138 -17.13 -22.36 18.60
N LEU A 139 -16.55 -21.17 18.75
CA LEU A 139 -16.94 -20.04 17.91
C LEU A 139 -16.75 -20.35 16.42
N LEU A 140 -15.71 -21.11 16.06
CA LEU A 140 -15.43 -21.47 14.67
C LEU A 140 -16.43 -22.51 14.09
N ASP A 141 -17.25 -23.15 14.91
CA ASP A 141 -18.35 -24.01 14.41
C ASP A 141 -19.51 -23.18 13.82
N TYR A 142 -19.60 -21.88 14.16
CA TYR A 142 -20.60 -21.00 13.58
C TYR A 142 -20.17 -20.48 12.20
N GLY A 143 -21.00 -20.73 11.18
CA GLY A 143 -20.75 -20.24 9.81
C GLY A 143 -20.55 -18.73 9.70
N LYS A 144 -21.17 -17.94 10.59
CA LYS A 144 -20.92 -16.49 10.65
C LYS A 144 -19.49 -16.16 11.11
N HIS A 145 -18.95 -16.88 12.09
CA HIS A 145 -17.58 -16.69 12.56
C HIS A 145 -16.56 -17.11 11.50
N GLN A 146 -16.82 -18.25 10.82
CA GLN A 146 -16.04 -18.68 9.66
C GLN A 146 -16.02 -17.63 8.56
N ARG A 147 -17.18 -17.06 8.19
CA ARG A 147 -17.27 -16.04 7.14
C ARG A 147 -16.54 -14.74 7.48
N ARG A 148 -16.33 -14.44 8.77
CA ARG A 148 -15.54 -13.29 9.22
C ARG A 148 -14.04 -13.51 9.02
N LEU A 149 -13.55 -14.73 9.30
CA LEU A 149 -12.11 -15.01 9.37
C LEU A 149 -11.55 -15.73 8.14
N LEU A 150 -12.22 -16.76 7.62
CA LEU A 150 -11.67 -17.62 6.57
C LEU A 150 -11.43 -16.92 5.22
N PRO A 151 -12.30 -16.01 4.75
CA PRO A 151 -12.00 -15.25 3.54
C PRO A 151 -10.76 -14.37 3.68
N ARG A 152 -10.56 -13.75 4.85
CA ARG A 152 -9.38 -12.94 5.15
C ARG A 152 -8.13 -13.79 5.23
N LEU A 153 -8.23 -14.99 5.79
CA LEU A 153 -7.14 -15.97 5.79
C LEU A 153 -6.74 -16.34 4.36
N ALA A 154 -7.70 -16.66 3.49
CA ALA A 154 -7.42 -16.93 2.08
C ALA A 154 -6.75 -15.74 1.37
N GLN A 155 -7.21 -14.52 1.66
CA GLN A 155 -6.61 -13.30 1.11
C GLN A 155 -5.17 -13.10 1.58
N VAL A 156 -4.84 -13.40 2.84
CA VAL A 156 -3.45 -13.33 3.35
C VAL A 156 -2.53 -14.30 2.62
N TYR A 157 -2.99 -15.53 2.31
CA TYR A 157 -2.21 -16.45 1.49
C TYR A 157 -1.99 -15.91 0.08
N ALA A 158 -3.02 -15.35 -0.55
CA ALA A 158 -2.89 -14.72 -1.87
C ALA A 158 -1.90 -13.54 -1.85
N GLN A 159 -1.96 -12.71 -0.81
CA GLN A 159 -1.02 -11.61 -0.60
C GLN A 159 0.40 -12.08 -0.37
N ALA A 160 0.60 -13.17 0.37
CA ALA A 160 1.94 -13.74 0.58
C ALA A 160 2.58 -14.20 -0.73
N PHE A 161 1.82 -14.83 -1.63
CA PHE A 161 2.34 -15.19 -2.96
C PHE A 161 2.61 -13.96 -3.84
N ALA A 162 1.71 -12.99 -3.86
CA ALA A 162 1.92 -11.74 -4.59
C ALA A 162 3.14 -10.96 -4.08
N HIS A 163 3.36 -10.97 -2.76
CA HIS A 163 4.51 -10.35 -2.13
C HIS A 163 5.82 -11.08 -2.51
N ASP A 164 5.81 -12.41 -2.58
CA ASP A 164 6.98 -13.18 -3.03
C ASP A 164 7.36 -12.84 -4.48
N GLU A 165 6.37 -12.75 -5.38
CA GLU A 165 6.61 -12.30 -6.76
C GLU A 165 7.18 -10.87 -6.80
N LEU A 166 6.63 -9.95 -5.99
CA LEU A 166 7.14 -8.59 -5.87
C LEU A 166 8.60 -8.56 -5.36
N LEU A 167 8.93 -9.40 -4.38
CA LEU A 167 10.29 -9.52 -3.84
C LEU A 167 11.28 -10.05 -4.89
N GLN A 168 10.88 -11.05 -5.68
CA GLN A 168 11.71 -11.57 -6.76
C GLN A 168 11.98 -10.50 -7.82
N MET A 169 10.97 -9.70 -8.18
CA MET A 169 11.12 -8.58 -9.09
C MET A 169 12.02 -7.49 -8.52
N PHE A 170 11.84 -7.14 -7.24
CA PHE A 170 12.69 -6.20 -6.52
C PHE A 170 14.16 -6.66 -6.53
N ASP A 171 14.43 -7.91 -6.17
CA ASP A 171 15.79 -8.46 -6.23
C ASP A 171 16.35 -8.42 -7.65
N GLY A 172 15.59 -8.85 -8.66
CA GLY A 172 16.03 -8.82 -10.06
C GLY A 172 16.49 -7.43 -10.53
N VAL A 173 15.73 -6.39 -10.21
CA VAL A 173 16.05 -5.00 -10.55
C VAL A 173 17.26 -4.49 -9.75
N PHE A 174 17.30 -4.69 -8.43
CA PHE A 174 18.34 -4.12 -7.58
C PHE A 174 19.65 -4.91 -7.59
N SER A 175 19.62 -6.20 -7.94
CA SER A 175 20.80 -7.02 -8.19
C SER A 175 21.41 -6.79 -9.58
N GLY A 176 20.73 -6.03 -10.45
CA GLY A 176 21.15 -5.77 -11.82
C GLY A 176 20.80 -6.88 -12.83
N ARG A 177 20.11 -7.95 -12.43
CA ARG A 177 19.76 -9.07 -13.33
C ARG A 177 18.71 -8.67 -14.38
N THR A 178 17.77 -7.83 -14.00
CA THR A 178 16.67 -7.33 -14.85
C THR A 178 16.56 -5.80 -14.78
N ASP A 179 17.66 -5.09 -14.50
CA ASP A 179 17.68 -3.63 -14.39
C ASP A 179 17.48 -2.94 -15.76
N THR A 180 16.21 -2.81 -16.15
CA THR A 180 15.78 -2.08 -17.33
C THR A 180 14.78 -0.98 -16.93
N PRO A 181 14.61 0.07 -17.75
CA PRO A 181 13.61 1.12 -17.46
C PRO A 181 12.19 0.57 -17.32
N ASP A 182 11.80 -0.40 -18.15
CA ASP A 182 10.45 -0.98 -18.10
C ASP A 182 10.24 -1.81 -16.82
N GLU A 183 11.21 -2.66 -16.45
CA GLU A 183 11.17 -3.44 -15.21
C GLU A 183 11.15 -2.56 -13.96
N ARG A 184 11.89 -1.44 -13.95
CA ARG A 184 11.83 -0.46 -12.86
C ARG A 184 10.46 0.19 -12.74
N GLU A 185 9.84 0.56 -13.86
CA GLU A 185 8.52 1.19 -13.86
C GLU A 185 7.41 0.22 -13.43
N ASP A 186 7.51 -1.05 -13.86
CA ASP A 186 6.57 -2.09 -13.46
C ASP A 186 6.73 -2.45 -11.97
N LEU A 187 7.98 -2.53 -11.47
CA LEU A 187 8.26 -2.69 -10.04
C LEU A 187 7.68 -1.53 -9.21
N GLU A 188 7.90 -0.29 -9.64
CA GLU A 188 7.36 0.90 -8.98
C GLU A 188 5.82 0.85 -8.91
N THR A 189 5.18 0.44 -10.01
CA THR A 189 3.72 0.35 -10.12
C THR A 189 3.16 -0.76 -9.23
N LEU A 190 3.76 -1.96 -9.26
CA LEU A 190 3.34 -3.09 -8.43
C LEU A 190 3.57 -2.81 -6.95
N ALA A 191 4.73 -2.26 -6.58
CA ALA A 191 5.02 -1.89 -5.19
C ALA A 191 4.01 -0.84 -4.67
N ALA A 192 3.63 0.14 -5.48
CA ALA A 192 2.61 1.13 -5.12
C ALA A 192 1.23 0.49 -4.92
N ALA A 193 0.82 -0.41 -5.83
CA ALA A 193 -0.46 -1.10 -5.76
C ALA A 193 -0.54 -2.04 -4.56
N LEU A 194 0.44 -2.94 -4.41
CA LEU A 194 0.46 -3.95 -3.37
C LEU A 194 0.57 -3.31 -1.99
N LYS A 195 1.48 -2.36 -1.77
CA LYS A 195 1.57 -1.61 -0.50
C LYS A 195 0.23 -0.99 -0.12
N ALA A 196 -0.47 -0.34 -1.06
CA ALA A 196 -1.74 0.31 -0.74
C ALA A 196 -2.83 -0.71 -0.36
N LEU A 197 -2.96 -1.77 -1.14
CA LEU A 197 -4.00 -2.79 -0.94
C LEU A 197 -3.74 -3.66 0.29
N SER A 198 -2.49 -4.05 0.55
CA SER A 198 -2.14 -4.90 1.69
C SER A 198 -2.19 -4.16 3.01
N THR A 199 -1.78 -2.89 3.06
CA THR A 199 -1.88 -2.08 4.29
C THR A 199 -3.35 -1.82 4.68
N TRP A 200 -4.23 -1.51 3.73
CA TRP A 200 -5.67 -1.43 4.04
C TRP A 200 -6.27 -2.77 4.46
N ASN A 201 -5.91 -3.86 3.77
CA ASN A 201 -6.34 -5.20 4.17
C ASN A 201 -5.90 -5.54 5.60
N ALA A 202 -4.68 -5.17 5.98
CA ALA A 202 -4.16 -5.44 7.31
C ALA A 202 -4.97 -4.73 8.39
N LEU A 203 -5.28 -3.44 8.23
CA LEU A 203 -6.08 -2.71 9.20
C LEU A 203 -7.48 -3.31 9.37
N ASP A 204 -8.15 -3.67 8.27
CA ASP A 204 -9.45 -4.33 8.32
C ASP A 204 -9.37 -5.73 8.96
N THR A 205 -8.37 -6.51 8.58
CA THR A 205 -8.17 -7.88 9.08
C THR A 205 -7.86 -7.91 10.57
N ILE A 206 -6.98 -7.04 11.05
CA ILE A 206 -6.62 -6.97 12.46
C ILE A 206 -7.81 -6.46 13.28
N GLN A 207 -8.56 -5.49 12.76
CA GLN A 207 -9.78 -5.02 13.41
C GLN A 207 -10.82 -6.14 13.54
N GLU A 208 -11.07 -6.89 12.47
CA GLU A 208 -11.99 -8.04 12.52
C GLU A 208 -11.49 -9.11 13.48
N ALA A 209 -10.21 -9.45 13.44
CA ALA A 209 -9.59 -10.43 14.34
C ALA A 209 -9.80 -10.04 15.82
N ARG A 210 -9.60 -8.75 16.14
CA ARG A 210 -9.87 -8.18 17.47
C ARG A 210 -11.33 -8.38 17.88
N GLU A 211 -12.27 -8.08 16.98
CA GLU A 211 -13.71 -8.25 17.23
C GLU A 211 -14.11 -9.73 17.34
N ALA A 212 -13.46 -10.62 16.60
CA ALA A 212 -13.71 -12.06 16.65
C ALA A 212 -13.28 -12.66 18.00
N CYS A 213 -12.26 -12.09 18.64
CA CYS A 213 -11.83 -12.44 20.00
C CYS A 213 -12.71 -11.84 21.11
N GLY A 214 -13.73 -11.04 20.79
CA GLY A 214 -14.61 -10.39 21.77
C GLY A 214 -13.84 -9.52 22.77
N GLY A 215 -14.25 -9.54 24.05
CA GLY A 215 -13.61 -8.75 25.10
C GLY A 215 -12.12 -9.09 25.31
N GLN A 216 -11.73 -10.36 25.10
CA GLN A 216 -10.33 -10.78 25.21
C GLN A 216 -9.47 -10.11 24.15
N GLY A 217 -10.01 -9.88 22.94
CA GLY A 217 -9.30 -9.15 21.88
C GLY A 217 -8.96 -7.70 22.22
N PHE A 218 -9.59 -7.11 23.24
CA PHE A 218 -9.30 -5.74 23.68
C PHE A 218 -8.17 -5.64 24.70
N LEU A 219 -7.82 -6.75 25.36
CA LEU A 219 -6.75 -6.77 26.35
C LEU A 219 -5.39 -6.63 25.67
N ALA A 220 -4.55 -5.73 26.20
CA ALA A 220 -3.24 -5.43 25.62
C ALA A 220 -2.32 -6.68 25.55
N GLU A 221 -2.45 -7.60 26.50
CA GLU A 221 -1.68 -8.86 26.52
C GLU A 221 -1.92 -9.74 25.27
N ASN A 222 -3.10 -9.62 24.65
CA ASN A 222 -3.48 -10.36 23.44
C ASN A 222 -3.04 -9.63 22.15
N ARG A 223 -2.36 -8.48 22.29
CA ARG A 223 -1.58 -7.76 21.25
C ARG A 223 -2.34 -7.22 20.03
N LEU A 224 -3.61 -7.58 19.81
CA LEU A 224 -4.36 -7.15 18.63
C LEU A 224 -4.58 -5.62 18.56
N THR A 225 -4.81 -4.98 19.70
CA THR A 225 -4.98 -3.51 19.77
C THR A 225 -3.68 -2.77 19.48
N ALA A 226 -2.58 -3.18 20.11
CA ALA A 226 -1.26 -2.60 19.90
C ALA A 226 -0.78 -2.81 18.45
N LEU A 227 -0.92 -4.03 17.92
CA LEU A 227 -0.56 -4.35 16.54
C LEU A 227 -1.32 -3.47 15.54
N ARG A 228 -2.62 -3.26 15.75
CA ARG A 228 -3.42 -2.38 14.91
C ARG A 228 -2.96 -0.93 15.00
N ALA A 229 -2.67 -0.45 16.21
CA ALA A 229 -2.23 0.92 16.46
C ALA A 229 -0.89 1.22 15.77
N ASP A 230 0.06 0.28 15.88
CA ASP A 230 1.38 0.40 15.26
C ASP A 230 1.34 0.36 13.73
N LEU A 231 0.42 -0.42 13.15
CA LEU A 231 0.23 -0.48 11.70
C LEU A 231 -0.57 0.68 11.10
N ASP A 232 -1.27 1.47 11.91
CA ASP A 232 -2.19 2.49 11.39
C ASP A 232 -1.48 3.48 10.46
N ILE A 233 -0.23 3.86 10.77
CA ILE A 233 0.56 4.78 9.94
C ILE A 233 0.97 4.19 8.58
N TYR A 234 0.88 2.87 8.39
CA TYR A 234 1.36 2.21 7.17
C TYR A 234 0.56 2.60 5.93
N VAL A 235 -0.70 3.01 6.10
CA VAL A 235 -1.53 3.51 4.99
C VAL A 235 -1.15 4.92 4.54
N THR A 236 -0.25 5.59 5.28
CA THR A 236 0.10 7.00 5.07
C THR A 236 1.55 7.21 4.66
N PHE A 237 2.52 6.65 5.40
CA PHE A 237 3.93 6.86 5.07
C PHE A 237 4.36 6.05 3.83
N GLU A 238 5.53 6.36 3.26
CA GLU A 238 6.01 5.79 1.98
C GLU A 238 5.07 6.04 0.78
N GLY A 239 4.14 6.98 0.95
CA GLY A 239 3.12 7.37 -0.02
C GLY A 239 1.72 7.04 0.51
N ASP A 240 0.85 8.06 0.56
CA ASP A 240 -0.57 7.88 0.88
C ASP A 240 -1.21 6.87 -0.09
N ASN A 241 -2.02 5.96 0.45
CA ASN A 241 -2.60 4.87 -0.34
C ASN A 241 -3.47 5.37 -1.51
N ASN A 242 -4.23 6.46 -1.35
CA ASN A 242 -5.04 6.99 -2.44
C ASN A 242 -4.17 7.61 -3.54
N VAL A 243 -3.15 8.37 -3.14
CA VAL A 243 -2.18 8.97 -4.08
C VAL A 243 -1.43 7.87 -4.84
N LEU A 244 -1.00 6.80 -4.16
CA LEU A 244 -0.34 5.66 -4.80
C LEU A 244 -1.25 4.98 -5.83
N LEU A 245 -2.52 4.75 -5.51
CA LEU A 245 -3.47 4.16 -6.46
C LEU A 245 -3.80 5.09 -7.64
N GLN A 246 -3.70 6.41 -7.47
CA GLN A 246 -3.77 7.34 -8.61
C GLN A 246 -2.57 7.19 -9.55
N LEU A 247 -1.36 6.96 -9.02
CA LEU A 247 -0.17 6.69 -9.84
C LEU A 247 -0.35 5.38 -10.63
N VAL A 248 -0.83 4.33 -9.97
CA VAL A 248 -1.14 3.04 -10.60
C VAL A 248 -2.19 3.23 -11.69
N GLY A 249 -3.31 3.90 -11.39
CA GLY A 249 -4.36 4.17 -12.36
C GLY A 249 -3.87 4.95 -13.57
N LYS A 250 -3.03 5.97 -13.36
CA LYS A 250 -2.41 6.75 -14.44
C LYS A 250 -1.53 5.87 -15.34
N ARG A 251 -0.72 4.98 -14.77
CA ARG A 251 0.11 4.04 -15.55
C ARG A 251 -0.76 3.10 -16.38
N LEU A 252 -1.72 2.42 -15.75
CA LEU A 252 -2.62 1.49 -16.42
C LEU A 252 -3.39 2.14 -17.58
N LEU A 253 -3.91 3.35 -17.37
CA LEU A 253 -4.60 4.11 -18.43
C LEU A 253 -3.65 4.55 -19.54
N SER A 254 -2.41 4.91 -19.20
CA SER A 254 -1.39 5.28 -20.20
C SER A 254 -1.00 4.07 -21.06
N ASP A 255 -0.82 2.90 -20.45
CA ASP A 255 -0.51 1.67 -21.18
C ASP A 255 -1.67 1.20 -22.04
N TYR A 256 -2.90 1.31 -21.52
CA TYR A 256 -4.09 1.09 -22.32
C TYR A 256 -4.13 2.04 -23.53
N ALA A 257 -3.91 3.35 -23.34
CA ALA A 257 -3.89 4.33 -24.41
C ALA A 257 -2.80 4.05 -25.47
N LYS A 258 -1.60 3.60 -25.05
CA LYS A 258 -0.51 3.21 -25.97
C LYS A 258 -0.96 2.11 -26.93
N GLN A 259 -1.85 1.19 -26.53
CA GLN A 259 -2.34 0.13 -27.41
C GLN A 259 -3.14 0.64 -28.62
N PHE A 260 -3.63 1.89 -28.57
CA PHE A 260 -4.40 2.51 -29.65
C PHE A 260 -3.59 3.48 -30.51
N LYS A 261 -2.43 3.92 -30.03
CA LYS A 261 -1.59 4.91 -30.73
C LYS A 261 -0.98 4.28 -31.99
N GLY A 262 -1.25 4.90 -33.15
CA GLY A 262 -0.69 4.46 -34.45
C GLY A 262 -1.35 3.22 -35.05
N LYS A 263 -2.48 2.74 -34.49
CA LYS A 263 -3.24 1.63 -35.07
C LYS A 263 -4.18 2.09 -36.18
N ASP A 264 -4.29 1.28 -37.22
CA ASP A 264 -5.24 1.48 -38.31
C ASP A 264 -6.68 1.15 -37.90
N ALA A 265 -7.65 1.65 -38.67
CA ALA A 265 -9.08 1.45 -38.39
C ALA A 265 -9.46 -0.04 -38.30
N ALA A 266 -8.78 -0.91 -39.06
CA ALA A 266 -9.02 -2.35 -39.05
C ALA A 266 -8.56 -3.03 -37.74
N SER A 267 -7.46 -2.59 -37.15
CA SER A 267 -6.98 -3.10 -35.86
C SER A 267 -7.84 -2.61 -34.70
N LEU A 268 -8.33 -1.36 -34.77
CA LEU A 268 -9.27 -0.81 -33.80
C LEU A 268 -10.63 -1.53 -33.84
N ALA A 269 -11.14 -1.82 -35.05
CA ALA A 269 -12.37 -2.58 -35.23
C ALA A 269 -12.27 -4.02 -34.69
N ARG A 270 -11.15 -4.72 -34.94
CA ARG A 270 -10.89 -6.06 -34.38
C ARG A 270 -10.85 -6.06 -32.85
N PHE A 271 -10.24 -5.04 -32.25
CA PHE A 271 -10.23 -4.89 -30.79
C PHE A 271 -11.64 -4.69 -30.22
N ALA A 272 -12.47 -3.85 -30.86
CA ALA A 272 -13.86 -3.63 -30.44
C ALA A 272 -14.73 -4.90 -30.54
N VAL A 273 -14.52 -5.72 -31.57
CA VAL A 273 -15.19 -7.03 -31.75
C VAL A 273 -14.74 -8.03 -30.67
N GLY A 274 -13.46 -8.06 -30.31
CA GLY A 274 -12.94 -8.93 -29.24
C GLY A 274 -13.50 -8.59 -27.85
N GLN A 275 -13.63 -7.29 -27.54
CA GLN A 275 -14.23 -6.80 -26.28
C GLN A 275 -15.73 -7.13 -26.17
N THR A 276 -16.47 -7.00 -27.27
CA THR A 276 -17.89 -7.37 -27.30
C THR A 276 -18.10 -8.88 -27.14
N ALA A 277 -17.22 -9.72 -27.70
CA ALA A 277 -17.26 -11.16 -27.46
C ALA A 277 -16.99 -11.53 -25.98
N GLY A 278 -16.02 -10.88 -25.33
CA GLY A 278 -15.74 -11.08 -23.90
C GLY A 278 -16.88 -10.63 -22.98
N ASN A 279 -17.53 -9.51 -23.29
CA ASN A 279 -18.71 -9.02 -22.55
C ASN A 279 -19.95 -9.89 -22.76
N VAL A 280 -20.08 -10.59 -23.88
CA VAL A 280 -21.18 -11.56 -24.11
C VAL A 280 -20.99 -12.81 -23.23
N VAL A 281 -19.75 -13.20 -22.94
CA VAL A 281 -19.44 -14.33 -22.05
C VAL A 281 -19.67 -13.99 -20.57
N HIS A 282 -19.35 -12.75 -20.14
CA HIS A 282 -19.65 -12.28 -18.77
C HIS A 282 -21.08 -11.73 -18.58
N GLY A 283 -21.77 -11.38 -19.67
CA GLY A 283 -23.13 -10.84 -19.67
C GLY A 283 -24.22 -11.84 -19.27
N ALA A 284 -23.91 -13.14 -19.19
CA ALA A 284 -24.83 -14.15 -18.68
C ALA A 284 -25.19 -13.93 -17.19
N GLY A 285 -24.29 -13.32 -16.39
CA GLY A 285 -24.55 -12.98 -14.99
C GLY A 285 -25.32 -11.67 -14.78
N LEU A 286 -25.17 -10.69 -15.69
CA LEU A 286 -25.84 -9.39 -15.58
C LEU A 286 -27.33 -9.42 -15.94
N ARG A 287 -27.78 -10.41 -16.73
CA ARG A 287 -29.23 -10.63 -16.95
C ARG A 287 -29.96 -10.95 -15.65
N GLN A 288 -29.30 -11.61 -14.69
CA GLN A 288 -29.90 -11.93 -13.39
C GLN A 288 -29.99 -10.68 -12.48
N PHE A 289 -29.10 -9.70 -12.64
CA PHE A 289 -29.19 -8.41 -11.94
C PHE A 289 -30.21 -7.47 -12.58
N GLY A 290 -30.32 -7.46 -13.91
CA GLY A 290 -31.33 -6.67 -14.63
C GLY A 290 -32.77 -7.10 -14.30
N GLN A 291 -33.00 -8.40 -14.09
CA GLN A 291 -34.29 -8.94 -13.66
C GLN A 291 -34.66 -8.50 -12.23
N VAL A 292 -33.68 -8.45 -11.32
CA VAL A 292 -33.88 -7.99 -9.93
C VAL A 292 -34.20 -6.49 -9.88
N VAL A 293 -33.59 -5.67 -10.74
CA VAL A 293 -33.86 -4.22 -10.81
C VAL A 293 -35.23 -3.92 -11.46
N THR A 294 -35.71 -4.77 -12.38
CA THR A 294 -37.07 -4.61 -12.93
C THR A 294 -38.17 -4.97 -11.93
N ASP A 295 -37.90 -5.89 -11.00
CA ASP A 295 -38.86 -6.30 -9.98
C ASP A 295 -38.99 -5.34 -8.78
N PHE A 296 -38.05 -4.38 -8.61
CA PHE A 296 -38.19 -3.30 -7.62
C PHE A 296 -39.22 -2.21 -8.00
N GLY A 297 -39.82 -2.28 -9.20
CA GLY A 297 -40.77 -1.30 -9.72
C GLY A 297 -42.26 -1.65 -9.54
N SER A 298 -42.63 -2.79 -8.97
CA SER A 298 -44.04 -3.15 -8.80
C SER A 298 -44.30 -4.00 -7.55
N THR A 299 -44.71 -3.36 -6.46
CA THR A 299 -45.15 -3.99 -5.20
C THR A 299 -46.51 -4.70 -5.30
N ALA A 300 -47.01 -5.00 -6.50
CA ALA A 300 -48.32 -5.64 -6.70
C ALA A 300 -48.27 -7.09 -7.22
N ARG A 301 -47.08 -7.70 -7.45
CA ARG A 301 -46.99 -9.10 -7.92
C ARG A 301 -46.22 -10.08 -7.02
N ALA A 302 -45.59 -9.60 -5.95
CA ALA A 302 -44.85 -10.47 -5.03
C ALA A 302 -45.74 -11.34 -4.13
N VAL A 303 -47.04 -11.05 -4.01
CA VAL A 303 -47.97 -11.79 -3.13
C VAL A 303 -48.67 -12.96 -3.83
N GLU A 304 -48.70 -13.02 -5.17
CA GLU A 304 -49.50 -14.03 -5.88
C GLU A 304 -48.76 -15.35 -6.21
N ARG A 305 -47.42 -15.40 -6.04
CA ARG A 305 -46.62 -16.60 -6.31
C ARG A 305 -46.12 -17.36 -5.07
N GLY A 306 -46.35 -16.83 -3.86
CA GLY A 306 -45.99 -17.50 -2.60
C GLY A 306 -47.00 -18.54 -2.11
N LEU A 307 -48.12 -18.74 -2.82
CA LEU A 307 -49.21 -19.64 -2.39
C LEU A 307 -49.47 -20.83 -3.33
N ARG A 308 -48.62 -21.06 -4.34
CA ARG A 308 -48.62 -22.31 -5.11
C ARG A 308 -47.20 -22.70 -5.49
N GLY A 309 -46.63 -23.60 -4.69
CA GLY A 309 -45.33 -24.22 -4.85
C GLY A 309 -45.03 -25.05 -3.62
#